data_AF-A0A2G9RZ65-F1
#
_entry.id   AF-A0A2G9RZ65-F1
#
_cell.length_a   1.000
_cell.length_b   1.000
_cell.length_c   1.000
_cell.angle_alpha   90.00
_cell.angle_beta   90.00
_cell.angle_gamma   90.00
#
_symmetry.space_group_name_H-M   'P 1'
#
loop_
_entity.id
_entity.type
_entity.pdbx_description
1 polymer ?
#
loop_
_entity_poly.entity_id
_entity_poly.type
_entity_poly.pdbx_seq_one_letter_code
_entity_poly.pdbx_strand_id
1 'polypeptide(L)'
;MMDQRHYSSTFINSGIAFLLANAQELFDTTKEMVYDRIQQFISVHRNSFLVIVAALHGPEEWDLMFSIQLRFLGSNLRIIPAHNNADVVKSMLTVVKATCKPHIENILDRLLQAKMHIVENSPAWKTLNQM
;
A
#
# COMPACT_ATOMS: atom_id res chain seq x y z
N MET A 1 14.82 -26.20 11.27
CA MET A 1 13.38 -26.20 10.96
C MET A 1 12.92 -24.75 11.09
N MET A 2 12.88 -24.01 9.98
CA MET A 2 12.66 -22.56 9.96
C MET A 2 11.19 -22.26 9.70
N ASP A 3 10.56 -21.64 10.69
CA ASP A 3 9.21 -21.09 10.67
C ASP A 3 9.15 -19.86 9.75
N GLN A 4 8.56 -20.00 8.56
CA GLN A 4 8.27 -18.91 7.63
C GLN A 4 7.05 -18.12 8.11
N ARG A 5 7.29 -17.20 9.06
CA ARG A 5 6.29 -16.21 9.45
C ARG A 5 6.02 -15.27 8.29
N HIS A 6 4.81 -15.38 7.76
CA HIS A 6 4.23 -14.51 6.75
C HIS A 6 3.86 -13.16 7.39
N TYR A 7 4.59 -12.10 7.06
CA TYR A 7 4.33 -10.77 7.60
C TYR A 7 3.53 -9.94 6.59
N SER A 8 2.22 -9.83 6.78
CA SER A 8 1.43 -8.74 6.19
C SER A 8 1.53 -7.52 7.10
N SER A 9 2.17 -6.43 6.65
CA SER A 9 2.20 -5.16 7.40
C SER A 9 1.19 -4.20 6.80
N THR A 10 0.16 -3.86 7.58
CA THR A 10 -0.90 -2.91 7.19
C THR A 10 -0.67 -1.56 7.87
N PHE A 11 -0.50 -0.49 7.10
CA PHE A 11 -0.42 0.87 7.65
C PHE A 11 -1.80 1.51 7.68
N ILE A 12 -2.39 1.57 8.89
CA ILE A 12 -3.82 1.88 9.14
C ILE A 12 -4.26 3.27 8.63
N ASN A 13 -3.36 4.25 8.50
CA ASN A 13 -3.76 5.63 8.18
C ASN A 13 -3.67 6.01 6.68
N SER A 14 -3.12 5.16 5.79
CA SER A 14 -2.96 5.46 4.35
C SER A 14 -3.67 4.46 3.42
N GLY A 15 -4.24 3.38 3.98
CA GLY A 15 -4.84 2.30 3.19
C GLY A 15 -3.82 1.57 2.31
N ILE A 16 -2.53 1.65 2.66
CA ILE A 16 -1.42 1.01 1.97
C ILE A 16 -1.09 -0.31 2.66
N ALA A 17 -0.97 -1.36 1.84
CA ALA A 17 -0.54 -2.66 2.28
C ALA A 17 0.55 -3.21 1.36
N PHE A 18 1.46 -3.99 1.95
CA PHE A 18 2.52 -4.70 1.24
C PHE A 18 2.32 -6.20 1.38
N LEU A 19 2.34 -6.91 0.24
CA LEU A 19 2.46 -8.36 0.16
C LEU A 19 3.88 -8.69 -0.26
N LEU A 20 4.58 -9.50 0.53
CA LEU A 20 5.95 -9.95 0.24
C LEU A 20 5.90 -11.35 -0.34
N ALA A 21 6.62 -11.57 -1.44
CA ALA A 21 6.77 -12.88 -2.05
C ALA A 21 8.19 -13.04 -2.61
N ASN A 22 8.75 -14.24 -2.50
CA ASN A 22 9.98 -14.58 -3.21
C ASN A 22 9.63 -15.05 -4.63
N ALA A 23 10.39 -14.64 -5.64
CA ALA A 23 10.19 -15.11 -7.01
C ALA A 23 10.21 -16.65 -7.10
N GLN A 24 11.10 -17.32 -6.36
CA GLN A 24 11.15 -18.78 -6.32
C GLN A 24 9.86 -19.41 -5.77
N GLU A 25 9.30 -18.85 -4.69
CA GLU A 25 8.01 -19.30 -4.13
C GLU A 25 6.88 -19.17 -5.15
N LEU A 26 6.90 -18.09 -5.95
CA LEU A 26 5.92 -17.85 -7.00
C LEU A 26 6.08 -18.79 -8.19
N PHE A 27 7.31 -19.21 -8.51
CA PHE A 27 7.57 -20.22 -9.55
C PHE A 27 7.19 -21.63 -9.10
N ASP A 28 7.42 -21.95 -7.82
CA ASP A 28 7.10 -23.26 -7.24
C ASP A 28 5.58 -23.45 -7.01
N THR A 29 4.82 -22.35 -6.99
CA THR A 29 3.37 -22.35 -6.78
C THR A 29 2.62 -22.29 -8.10
N THR A 30 1.45 -22.92 -8.18
CA THR A 30 0.60 -22.80 -9.38
C THR A 30 0.13 -21.36 -9.59
N LYS A 31 0.08 -20.91 -10.85
CA LYS A 31 -0.32 -19.53 -11.20
C LYS A 31 -1.69 -19.15 -10.63
N GLU A 32 -2.66 -20.06 -10.66
CA GLU A 32 -4.00 -19.82 -10.12
C GLU A 32 -3.98 -19.56 -8.62
N MET A 33 -3.21 -20.33 -7.84
CA MET A 33 -3.08 -20.09 -6.40
C MET A 33 -2.41 -18.74 -6.09
N VAL A 34 -1.40 -18.37 -6.88
CA VAL A 34 -0.76 -17.04 -6.77
C VAL A 34 -1.77 -15.93 -7.06
N TYR A 35 -2.54 -16.06 -8.15
CA TYR A 35 -3.53 -15.05 -8.53
C TYR A 35 -4.67 -14.96 -7.53
N ASP A 36 -5.18 -16.07 -7.00
CA ASP A 36 -6.22 -16.06 -5.97
C ASP A 36 -5.74 -15.38 -4.68
N ARG A 37 -4.51 -15.67 -4.25
CA ARG A 37 -3.89 -15.00 -3.09
C ARG A 37 -3.75 -13.49 -3.31
N ILE A 38 -3.30 -13.08 -4.49
CA ILE A 38 -3.20 -11.66 -4.86
C ILE A 38 -4.59 -11.02 -4.91
N GLN A 39 -5.58 -11.69 -5.49
CA GLN A 39 -6.95 -11.19 -5.61
C GLN A 39 -7.58 -10.96 -4.23
N GLN A 40 -7.42 -11.92 -3.31
CA GLN A 40 -7.88 -11.79 -1.94
C GLN A 40 -7.21 -10.59 -1.25
N PHE A 41 -5.89 -10.44 -1.42
CA PHE A 41 -5.13 -9.33 -0.84
C PHE A 41 -5.64 -7.97 -1.36
N ILE A 42 -5.79 -7.82 -2.67
CA ILE A 42 -6.18 -6.52 -3.24
C ILE A 42 -7.65 -6.17 -3.01
N SER A 43 -8.50 -7.16 -2.71
CA SER A 43 -9.91 -6.92 -2.37
C SER A 43 -10.10 -6.18 -1.04
N VAL A 44 -9.12 -6.27 -0.13
CA VAL A 44 -9.19 -5.69 1.23
C VAL A 44 -8.53 -4.32 1.31
N HIS A 45 -7.52 -4.06 0.47
CA HIS A 45 -6.63 -2.90 0.62
C HIS A 45 -6.77 -1.90 -0.53
N ARG A 46 -6.91 -0.60 -0.24
CA ARG A 46 -7.11 0.42 -1.28
C ARG A 46 -5.89 0.66 -2.16
N ASN A 47 -4.69 0.54 -1.60
CA ASN A 47 -3.42 0.71 -2.30
C ASN A 47 -2.52 -0.49 -1.98
N SER A 48 -2.34 -1.37 -2.95
CA SER A 48 -1.73 -2.68 -2.73
C SER A 48 -0.39 -2.75 -3.46
N PHE A 49 0.67 -3.11 -2.73
CA PHE A 49 2.00 -3.26 -3.30
C PHE A 49 2.47 -4.71 -3.13
N LEU A 50 2.73 -5.39 -4.24
CA LEU A 50 3.38 -6.70 -4.24
C LEU A 50 4.88 -6.50 -4.40
N VAL A 51 5.65 -6.83 -3.36
CA VAL A 51 7.10 -6.76 -3.38
C VAL A 51 7.65 -8.14 -3.70
N ILE A 52 8.26 -8.27 -4.88
CA ILE A 52 8.83 -9.54 -5.38
C ILE A 52 10.34 -9.52 -5.15
N VAL A 53 10.80 -10.43 -4.30
CA VAL A 53 12.20 -10.55 -3.91
C VAL A 53 12.89 -11.62 -4.75
N ALA A 54 13.98 -11.27 -5.43
CA ALA A 54 14.84 -12.21 -6.14
C ALA A 54 16.29 -11.72 -6.15
N ALA A 55 17.26 -12.63 -5.99
CA ALA A 55 18.68 -12.25 -5.97
C ALA A 55 19.13 -11.57 -7.28
N LEU A 56 18.51 -11.95 -8.41
CA LEU A 56 18.67 -11.33 -9.72
C LEU A 56 17.29 -11.25 -10.39
N HIS A 57 17.05 -10.22 -11.19
CA HIS A 57 15.86 -10.14 -12.03
C HIS A 57 16.26 -10.46 -13.47
N GLY A 58 16.28 -11.75 -13.79
CA GLY A 58 16.47 -12.26 -15.13
C GLY A 58 15.17 -12.22 -15.94
N PRO A 59 15.20 -12.70 -17.20
CA PRO A 59 14.04 -12.71 -18.07
C PRO A 59 12.82 -13.41 -17.45
N GLU A 60 13.05 -14.53 -16.73
CA GLU A 60 11.97 -15.29 -16.10
C GLU A 60 11.27 -14.49 -14.98
N GLU A 61 12.04 -13.79 -14.13
CA GLU A 61 11.48 -12.95 -13.08
C GLU A 61 10.73 -11.74 -13.67
N TRP A 62 11.25 -11.15 -14.75
CA TRP A 62 10.57 -10.07 -15.46
C TRP A 62 9.28 -10.53 -16.11
N ASP A 63 9.28 -11.70 -16.75
CA ASP A 63 8.10 -12.30 -17.36
C ASP A 63 7.04 -12.65 -16.30
N LEU A 64 7.46 -13.14 -15.14
CA LEU A 64 6.59 -13.36 -13.99
C LEU A 64 5.93 -12.04 -13.56
N MET A 65 6.71 -11.00 -13.29
CA MET A 65 6.20 -9.69 -12.88
C MET A 65 5.26 -9.11 -13.94
N PHE A 66 5.65 -9.18 -15.21
CA PHE A 66 4.85 -8.69 -16.33
C PHE A 66 3.53 -9.45 -16.44
N SER A 67 3.54 -10.77 -16.27
CA SER A 67 2.32 -11.59 -16.30
C SER A 67 1.35 -11.23 -15.17
N ILE A 68 1.86 -11.00 -13.95
CA ILE A 68 1.04 -10.55 -12.81
C ILE A 68 0.50 -9.15 -13.10
N GLN A 69 1.34 -8.23 -13.57
CA GLN A 69 0.92 -6.86 -13.84
C GLN A 69 -0.14 -6.79 -14.95
N LEU A 70 -0.01 -7.62 -15.99
CA LEU A 70 -0.99 -7.73 -17.06
C LEU A 70 -2.32 -8.33 -16.55
N ARG A 71 -2.25 -9.37 -15.71
CA ARG A 71 -3.44 -10.00 -15.11
C ARG A 71 -4.24 -9.03 -14.23
N PHE A 72 -3.55 -8.18 -13.49
CA PHE A 72 -4.13 -7.21 -12.55
C PHE A 72 -4.11 -5.77 -13.08
N LEU A 73 -4.04 -5.60 -14.40
CA LEU A 73 -3.97 -4.28 -15.01
C LEU A 73 -5.25 -3.48 -14.72
N GLY A 74 -5.09 -2.22 -14.32
CA GLY A 74 -6.21 -1.35 -13.90
C GLY A 74 -6.72 -1.60 -12.48
N SER A 75 -6.18 -2.60 -11.77
CA SER A 75 -6.45 -2.75 -10.34
C SER A 75 -5.62 -1.78 -9.48
N ASN A 76 -5.84 -1.85 -8.17
CA ASN A 76 -5.08 -1.19 -7.12
C ASN A 76 -3.72 -1.87 -6.80
N LEU A 77 -3.28 -2.86 -7.57
CA LEU A 77 -2.01 -3.55 -7.40
C LEU A 77 -0.84 -2.82 -8.11
N ARG A 78 0.29 -2.69 -7.42
CA ARG A 78 1.56 -2.23 -7.98
C ARG A 78 2.67 -3.21 -7.61
N ILE A 79 3.55 -3.52 -8.56
CA ILE A 79 4.66 -4.44 -8.34
C ILE A 79 5.94 -3.65 -8.02
N ILE A 80 6.69 -4.11 -7.03
CA ILE A 80 8.00 -3.55 -6.64
C ILE A 80 9.03 -4.69 -6.70
N PRO A 81 9.98 -4.65 -7.66
CA PRO A 81 11.13 -5.56 -7.63
C PRO A 81 12.08 -5.19 -6.49
N ALA A 82 12.63 -6.18 -5.79
CA ALA A 82 13.64 -5.99 -4.76
C ALA A 82 14.68 -7.10 -4.80
N HIS A 83 15.97 -6.75 -4.62
CA HIS A 83 17.04 -7.75 -4.68
C HIS A 83 17.35 -8.41 -3.34
N ASN A 84 17.03 -7.72 -2.24
CA ASN A 84 17.32 -8.15 -0.89
C ASN A 84 16.42 -7.43 0.13
N ASN A 85 16.54 -7.81 1.41
CA ASN A 85 15.73 -7.23 2.48
C ASN A 85 15.97 -5.72 2.70
N ALA A 86 17.18 -5.22 2.43
CA ALA A 86 17.45 -3.78 2.53
C ALA A 86 16.69 -3.00 1.45
N ASP A 87 16.63 -3.53 0.23
CA ASP A 87 15.85 -2.96 -0.87
C ASP A 87 14.35 -3.01 -0.58
N VAL A 88 13.86 -4.12 -0.01
CA VAL A 88 12.46 -4.23 0.45
C VAL A 88 12.12 -3.10 1.42
N VAL A 89 12.90 -2.95 2.49
CA VAL A 89 12.65 -1.94 3.53
C VAL A 89 12.75 -0.53 2.93
N LYS A 90 13.75 -0.28 2.08
CA LYS A 90 13.95 1.00 1.40
C LYS A 90 12.75 1.35 0.51
N SER A 91 12.26 0.40 -0.28
CA SER A 91 11.11 0.58 -1.17
C SER A 91 9.83 0.82 -0.38
N MET A 92 9.56 0.02 0.66
CA MET A 92 8.41 0.24 1.56
C MET A 92 8.46 1.63 2.18
N LEU A 93 9.62 2.03 2.73
CA LEU A 93 9.79 3.34 3.35
C LEU A 93 9.59 4.47 2.35
N THR A 94 10.07 4.30 1.12
CA THR A 94 9.90 5.28 0.04
C THR A 94 8.43 5.48 -0.30
N VAL A 95 7.69 4.38 -0.49
CA VAL A 95 6.24 4.43 -0.74
C VAL A 95 5.52 5.10 0.43
N VAL A 96 5.79 4.67 1.67
CA VAL A 96 5.17 5.24 2.87
C VAL A 96 5.45 6.74 2.98
N LYS A 97 6.70 7.17 2.78
CA LYS A 97 7.07 8.60 2.82
C LYS A 97 6.41 9.42 1.72
N ALA A 98 6.25 8.86 0.52
CA ALA A 98 5.64 9.56 -0.61
C ALA A 98 4.12 9.69 -0.50
N THR A 99 3.47 8.85 0.30
CA THR A 99 2.01 8.70 0.31
C THR A 99 1.35 9.03 1.65
N CYS A 100 2.05 8.87 2.76
CA CYS A 100 1.57 9.28 4.06
C CYS A 100 1.82 10.78 4.22
N LYS A 101 0.74 11.57 4.36
CA LYS A 101 0.84 12.95 4.85
C LYS A 101 1.62 12.96 6.17
N PRO A 102 2.58 13.87 6.38
CA PRO A 102 3.23 13.99 7.67
C PRO A 102 2.18 14.14 8.77
N HIS A 103 2.34 13.40 9.86
CA HIS A 103 1.37 13.32 10.96
C HIS A 103 0.89 14.71 11.45
N ILE A 104 1.79 15.70 11.43
CA ILE A 104 1.51 17.10 11.80
C ILE A 104 0.51 17.77 10.84
N GLU A 105 0.62 17.56 9.53
CA GLU A 105 -0.31 18.15 8.56
C GLU A 105 -1.71 17.58 8.72
N ASN A 106 -1.83 16.28 9.01
CA ASN A 106 -3.13 15.65 9.27
C ASN A 106 -3.77 16.18 10.57
N ILE A 107 -2.97 16.40 11.62
CA ILE A 107 -3.45 17.02 12.87
C ILE A 107 -3.92 18.45 12.58
N LEU A 108 -3.12 19.23 11.85
CA LEU A 108 -3.44 20.62 11.52
C LEU A 108 -4.73 20.72 10.70
N ASP A 109 -4.90 19.86 9.69
CA ASP A 109 -6.09 19.83 8.83
C ASP A 109 -7.35 19.52 9.66
N ARG A 110 -7.29 18.51 10.55
CA ARG A 110 -8.38 18.19 11.46
C ARG A 110 -8.71 19.33 12.42
N LEU A 111 -7.70 20.01 12.95
CA LEU A 111 -7.89 21.14 13.86
C LEU A 111 -8.51 22.34 13.13
N LEU A 112 -8.09 22.61 11.90
CA LEU A 112 -8.69 23.64 11.04
C LEU A 112 -10.14 23.31 10.71
N GLN A 113 -10.45 22.07 10.33
CA GLN A 113 -11.83 21.62 10.10
C GLN A 113 -12.71 21.77 11.35
N ALA A 114 -12.20 21.37 12.52
CA ALA A 114 -12.93 21.53 13.78
C ALA A 114 -13.19 23.03 14.09
N LYS A 115 -12.19 23.88 13.87
CA LYS A 115 -12.34 25.33 14.06
C LYS A 115 -13.40 25.91 13.11
N MET A 116 -13.35 25.56 11.83
CA MET A 116 -14.36 26.00 10.84
C MET A 116 -15.76 25.55 11.27
N HIS A 117 -15.91 24.28 11.65
CA HIS A 117 -17.20 23.74 12.10
C HIS A 117 -17.75 24.46 13.34
N ILE A 118 -16.90 24.81 14.31
CA ILE A 118 -17.30 25.59 15.49
C ILE A 118 -17.76 26.99 15.08
N VAL A 119 -17.04 27.65 14.16
CA VAL A 119 -17.38 28.99 13.69
C VAL A 119 -18.70 28.98 12.93
N GLU A 120 -18.88 28.08 11.96
CA GLU A 120 -20.11 27.97 11.16
C GLU A 120 -21.35 27.69 12.01
N ASN A 121 -21.19 26.88 13.06
CA ASN A 121 -22.29 26.54 13.96
C ASN A 121 -22.43 27.49 15.15
N SER A 122 -21.54 28.48 15.29
CA SER A 122 -21.58 29.45 16.39
C SER A 122 -22.82 30.32 16.31
N PRO A 123 -23.55 30.51 17.43
CA PRO A 123 -24.68 31.44 17.50
C PRO A 123 -24.31 32.85 17.06
N ALA A 124 -23.12 33.32 17.45
CA ALA A 124 -22.64 34.67 17.10
C ALA A 124 -22.45 34.85 15.60
N TRP A 125 -21.92 33.82 14.91
CA TRP A 125 -21.73 33.84 13.46
C TRP A 125 -23.08 33.84 12.72
N LYS A 126 -24.05 33.07 13.21
CA LYS A 126 -25.42 33.05 12.66
C LYS A 126 -26.11 34.40 12.76
N THR A 127 -25.96 35.10 13.89
CA THR A 127 -26.51 36.45 14.08
C THR A 127 -25.88 37.46 13.13
N LEU A 128 -24.56 37.40 12.92
CA LEU A 128 -23.85 38.29 11.98
C LEU A 128 -24.27 38.06 10.52
N ASN A 129 -24.58 36.82 10.14
CA ASN A 129 -25.00 36.48 8.78
C ASN A 129 -26.48 36.81 8.48
N GLN A 130 -27.25 37.22 9.50
CA GLN A 130 -28.66 37.62 9.39
C GLN A 130 -28.86 39.15 9.40
N MET A 131 -27.79 39.91 9.59
CA MET A 131 -27.74 41.38 9.46
C MET A 131 -27.37 41.75 8.03
#